data_AF-A0A0K8UVZ1-F1
#
_entry.id   AF-A0A0K8UVZ1-F1
#
_cell.length_a   1.000
_cell.length_b   1.000
_cell.length_c   1.000
_cell.angle_alpha   90.00
_cell.angle_beta   90.00
_cell.angle_gamma   90.00
#
_symmetry.space_group_name_H-M   'P 1'
#
loop_
_entity.id
_entity.type
_entity.pdbx_description
1 polymer ?
#
loop_
_entity_poly.entity_id
_entity_poly.type
_entity_poly.pdbx_seq_one_letter_code
_entity_poly.pdbx_strand_id
1 'polypeptide(L)'
;MPGFHINEMGEMVLDAIDDIAVVDVYDLATDIGKEYERIIDRYGTDAVTGIMPKIINTLELLEALATKNERENATIQELREKIAQLESEKSEKAEYRRRFEREMEVLEEQWRTETNELVEMVQTLQDENKRLVKQTQDLQSSSAHSSGLGASLTESIISITNNELNAALTDTQVLQRLKEQIYKQRDELKEKEHELQEKYGEIENLHIQMDRLKSSGRDAHRRRKILQSQVKTLCEERADFLAQLQDQYRDINQLRKQLGLAEKENEDLVKSCSDDPNDPNRPRYTTLQLKELICERDELITTVDNLTEELKALKPSNAKTTAGGGAGGSGGGDSSSYDYDDEDDDVDEESQEAQEGAVCGTPPDHDAPVQGPLPYEPDDAPWKKSSESGIRKFFRRLFSDTSDTSKRSLATLSKMALSATPGSMEAK
;
A
#
# COMPACT_ATOMS: atom_id res chain seq x y z
N MET A 1 -20.07 32.21 -10.40
CA MET A 1 -18.74 32.61 -9.90
C MET A 1 -18.63 32.10 -8.48
N PRO A 2 -17.58 31.34 -8.12
CA PRO A 2 -17.34 31.00 -6.72
C PRO A 2 -17.05 32.26 -5.90
N GLY A 3 -17.42 32.22 -4.61
CA GLY A 3 -17.04 33.22 -3.64
C GLY A 3 -15.60 33.00 -3.17
N PHE A 4 -14.91 34.10 -2.86
CA PHE A 4 -13.69 34.08 -2.07
C PHE A 4 -13.94 34.97 -0.87
N HIS A 5 -13.67 34.47 0.34
CA HIS A 5 -13.56 35.29 1.52
C HIS A 5 -12.10 35.30 2.00
N ILE A 6 -11.74 36.32 2.76
CA ILE A 6 -10.40 36.43 3.36
C ILE A 6 -10.55 36.13 4.85
N ASN A 7 -9.81 35.14 5.35
CA ASN A 7 -9.87 34.76 6.76
C ASN A 7 -9.16 35.80 7.66
N GLU A 8 -9.29 35.68 8.98
CA GLU A 8 -8.67 36.64 9.93
C GLU A 8 -7.13 36.66 9.88
N MET A 9 -6.49 35.68 9.21
CA MET A 9 -5.05 35.63 8.96
C MET A 9 -4.63 36.29 7.62
N GLY A 10 -5.58 36.75 6.80
CA GLY A 10 -5.32 37.42 5.52
C GLY A 10 -5.20 36.47 4.32
N GLU A 11 -5.54 35.19 4.47
CA GLU A 11 -5.49 34.21 3.36
C GLU A 11 -6.79 34.23 2.56
N MET A 12 -6.68 34.14 1.22
CA MET A 12 -7.83 33.90 0.35
C MET A 12 -8.32 32.45 0.52
N VAL A 13 -9.40 32.28 1.26
CA VAL A 13 -10.15 31.03 1.34
C VAL A 13 -11.18 31.04 0.20
N LEU A 14 -11.18 30.01 -0.64
CA LEU A 14 -12.37 29.74 -1.45
C LEU A 14 -13.48 29.38 -0.46
N ASP A 15 -14.64 30.04 -0.55
CA ASP A 15 -15.85 29.42 -0.04
C ASP A 15 -15.98 28.07 -0.75
N ALA A 16 -16.09 27.00 0.04
CA ALA A 16 -16.34 25.69 -0.52
C ALA A 16 -17.65 25.79 -1.33
N ILE A 17 -17.55 25.58 -2.63
CA ILE A 17 -18.64 24.89 -3.33
C ILE A 17 -18.68 23.55 -2.60
N ASP A 18 -19.79 23.25 -1.90
CA ASP A 18 -19.95 21.98 -1.21
C ASP A 18 -19.51 20.86 -2.17
N ASP A 19 -18.46 20.13 -1.78
CA ASP A 19 -17.74 19.22 -2.68
C ASP A 19 -18.68 18.11 -3.11
N ILE A 20 -19.26 18.27 -4.31
CA ILE A 20 -20.31 17.38 -4.86
C ILE A 20 -19.79 15.94 -4.81
N ALA A 21 -20.30 15.20 -3.83
CA ALA A 21 -19.89 13.85 -3.56
C ALA A 21 -20.55 12.92 -4.57
N VAL A 22 -20.01 11.71 -4.71
CA VAL A 22 -20.63 10.69 -5.56
C VAL A 22 -22.08 10.43 -5.14
N VAL A 23 -22.39 10.51 -3.83
CA VAL A 23 -23.74 10.36 -3.27
C VAL A 23 -24.72 11.38 -3.86
N ASP A 24 -24.34 12.65 -3.95
CA ASP A 24 -25.20 13.73 -4.48
C ASP A 24 -25.55 13.49 -5.95
N VAL A 25 -24.63 12.89 -6.72
CA VAL A 25 -24.88 12.49 -8.12
C VAL A 25 -25.93 11.37 -8.21
N TYR A 26 -25.96 10.44 -7.26
CA TYR A 26 -26.98 9.39 -7.19
C TYR A 26 -28.35 9.91 -6.73
N ASP A 27 -28.40 10.89 -5.81
CA ASP A 27 -29.66 11.52 -5.41
C ASP A 27 -30.23 12.40 -6.54
N LEU A 28 -29.39 13.18 -7.23
CA LEU A 28 -29.77 13.89 -8.46
C LEU A 28 -30.25 12.94 -9.56
N ALA A 29 -29.54 11.82 -9.79
CA ALA A 29 -29.98 10.78 -10.73
C ALA A 29 -31.33 10.16 -10.34
N THR A 30 -31.60 10.03 -9.04
CA THR A 30 -32.86 9.50 -8.51
C THR A 30 -34.03 10.44 -8.78
N ASP A 31 -33.88 11.75 -8.54
CA ASP A 31 -34.94 12.73 -8.81
C ASP A 31 -35.17 12.97 -10.31
N ILE A 32 -34.10 12.99 -11.10
CA ILE A 32 -34.17 12.97 -12.57
C ILE A 32 -34.92 11.74 -13.07
N GLY A 33 -34.68 10.56 -12.47
CA GLY A 33 -35.40 9.33 -12.77
C GLY A 33 -36.91 9.45 -12.54
N LYS A 34 -37.33 10.02 -11.39
CA LYS A 34 -38.74 10.27 -11.06
C LYS A 34 -39.41 11.28 -12.00
N GLU A 35 -38.68 12.26 -12.53
CA GLU A 35 -39.20 13.15 -13.58
C GLU A 35 -39.40 12.39 -14.89
N TYR A 36 -38.44 11.55 -15.29
CA TYR A 36 -38.54 10.76 -16.51
C TYR A 36 -39.69 9.74 -16.49
N GLU A 37 -39.89 9.03 -15.37
CA GLU A 37 -41.06 8.18 -15.13
C GLU A 37 -42.37 8.96 -15.38
N ARG A 38 -42.52 10.14 -14.77
CA ARG A 38 -43.67 11.04 -14.95
C ARG A 38 -43.79 11.69 -16.33
N ILE A 39 -42.82 11.54 -17.21
CA ILE A 39 -42.91 11.93 -18.64
C ILE A 39 -43.36 10.71 -19.45
N ILE A 40 -42.75 9.53 -19.22
CA ILE A 40 -43.11 8.26 -19.89
C ILE A 40 -44.59 7.92 -19.65
N ASP A 41 -45.07 8.03 -18.41
CA ASP A 41 -46.47 7.81 -18.01
C ASP A 41 -47.49 8.65 -18.80
N ARG A 42 -47.09 9.84 -19.30
CA ARG A 42 -48.00 10.84 -19.89
C ARG A 42 -47.80 11.06 -21.38
N TYR A 43 -46.63 10.73 -21.93
CA TYR A 43 -46.26 10.98 -23.32
C TYR A 43 -45.66 9.74 -24.03
N GLY A 44 -45.56 8.60 -23.34
CA GLY A 44 -44.91 7.40 -23.84
C GLY A 44 -43.39 7.45 -23.78
N THR A 45 -42.75 6.30 -24.02
CA THR A 45 -41.28 6.15 -24.02
C THR A 45 -40.59 7.05 -25.05
N ASP A 46 -41.22 7.25 -26.20
CA ASP A 46 -40.61 7.91 -27.36
C ASP A 46 -40.27 9.39 -27.12
N ALA A 47 -41.00 10.05 -26.22
CA ALA A 47 -40.69 11.40 -25.75
C ALA A 47 -39.34 11.49 -24.98
N VAL A 48 -38.83 10.36 -24.51
CA VAL A 48 -37.66 10.25 -23.62
C VAL A 48 -36.48 9.53 -24.28
N THR A 49 -36.73 8.59 -25.20
CA THR A 49 -35.72 7.77 -25.89
C THR A 49 -34.51 8.56 -26.45
N GLY A 50 -34.74 9.75 -27.03
CA GLY A 50 -33.69 10.57 -27.64
C GLY A 50 -32.88 11.45 -26.68
N ILE A 51 -33.33 11.64 -25.44
CA ILE A 51 -32.69 12.51 -24.43
C ILE A 51 -32.12 11.71 -23.25
N MET A 52 -32.74 10.59 -22.88
CA MET A 52 -32.28 9.74 -21.76
C MET A 52 -30.81 9.30 -21.87
N PRO A 53 -30.29 8.85 -23.03
CA PRO A 53 -28.86 8.49 -23.16
C PRO A 53 -27.92 9.68 -22.95
N LYS A 54 -28.39 10.90 -23.21
CA LYS A 54 -27.59 12.13 -23.03
C LYS A 54 -27.51 12.53 -21.56
N ILE A 55 -28.64 12.45 -20.83
CA ILE A 55 -28.66 12.73 -19.39
C ILE A 55 -27.88 11.67 -18.60
N ILE A 56 -28.02 10.40 -18.98
CA ILE A 56 -27.14 9.31 -18.48
C ILE A 56 -25.67 9.68 -18.69
N ASN A 57 -25.27 10.04 -19.91
CA ASN A 57 -23.87 10.41 -20.21
C ASN A 57 -23.39 11.66 -19.43
N THR A 58 -24.25 12.65 -19.14
CA THR A 58 -23.87 13.78 -18.28
C THR A 58 -23.75 13.41 -16.81
N LEU A 59 -24.56 12.47 -16.32
CA LEU A 59 -24.48 11.97 -14.94
C LEU A 59 -23.27 11.02 -14.76
N GLU A 60 -22.90 10.24 -15.77
CA GLU A 60 -21.64 9.48 -15.80
C GLU A 60 -20.41 10.41 -15.76
N LEU A 61 -20.44 11.52 -16.52
CA LEU A 61 -19.37 12.52 -16.47
C LEU A 61 -19.31 13.21 -15.10
N LEU A 62 -20.47 13.44 -14.46
CA LEU A 62 -20.52 14.01 -13.11
C LEU A 62 -20.03 13.02 -12.05
N GLU A 63 -20.38 11.72 -12.15
CA GLU A 63 -19.80 10.64 -11.32
C GLU A 63 -18.27 10.57 -11.47
N ALA A 64 -17.77 10.67 -12.71
CA ALA A 64 -16.33 10.65 -13.00
C ALA A 64 -15.61 11.91 -12.46
N LEU A 65 -16.28 13.07 -12.40
CA LEU A 65 -15.73 14.29 -11.81
C LEU A 65 -15.81 14.27 -10.28
N ALA A 66 -16.90 13.81 -9.69
CA ALA A 66 -17.06 13.65 -8.24
C ALA A 66 -16.05 12.64 -7.66
N THR A 67 -15.97 11.43 -8.23
CA THR A 67 -14.95 10.42 -7.85
C THR A 67 -13.51 10.91 -8.04
N LYS A 68 -13.26 11.83 -8.98
CA LYS A 68 -11.95 12.46 -9.15
C LYS A 68 -11.69 13.51 -8.07
N ASN A 69 -12.67 14.36 -7.78
CA ASN A 69 -12.58 15.41 -6.76
C ASN A 69 -12.37 14.80 -5.35
N GLU A 70 -13.12 13.76 -4.99
CA GLU A 70 -12.94 13.02 -3.72
C GLU A 70 -11.50 12.49 -3.56
N ARG A 71 -10.90 11.97 -4.64
CA ARG A 71 -9.50 11.49 -4.63
C ARG A 71 -8.49 12.64 -4.55
N GLU A 72 -8.71 13.71 -5.31
CA GLU A 72 -7.83 14.88 -5.27
C GLU A 72 -7.86 15.55 -3.90
N ASN A 73 -9.04 15.73 -3.29
CA ASN A 73 -9.21 16.21 -1.92
C ASN A 73 -8.57 15.28 -0.87
N ALA A 74 -8.70 13.94 -1.02
CA ALA A 74 -7.98 13.00 -0.16
C ALA A 74 -6.46 13.20 -0.22
N THR A 75 -5.87 13.29 -1.43
CA THR A 75 -4.43 13.57 -1.58
C THR A 75 -4.02 14.96 -1.07
N ILE A 76 -4.89 15.97 -1.20
CA ILE A 76 -4.66 17.30 -0.62
C ILE A 76 -4.64 17.23 0.91
N GLN A 77 -5.52 16.43 1.53
CA GLN A 77 -5.53 16.21 2.97
C GLN A 77 -4.27 15.46 3.43
N GLU A 78 -3.88 14.37 2.78
CA GLU A 78 -2.63 13.65 3.08
C GLU A 78 -1.40 14.57 3.00
N LEU A 79 -1.35 15.44 1.98
CA LEU A 79 -0.27 16.43 1.83
C LEU A 79 -0.30 17.49 2.92
N ARG A 80 -1.48 17.98 3.34
CA ARG A 80 -1.63 18.94 4.46
C ARG A 80 -1.19 18.31 5.79
N GLU A 81 -1.60 17.09 6.09
CA GLU A 81 -1.19 16.35 7.29
C GLU A 81 0.32 16.11 7.31
N LYS A 82 0.91 15.76 6.16
CA LYS A 82 2.36 15.59 5.99
C LYS A 82 3.15 16.88 6.14
N ILE A 83 2.61 18.02 5.68
CA ILE A 83 3.19 19.35 5.92
C ILE A 83 3.18 19.66 7.42
N ALA A 84 2.03 19.50 8.09
CA ALA A 84 1.90 19.74 9.54
C ALA A 84 2.86 18.85 10.36
N GLN A 85 3.04 17.58 9.98
CA GLN A 85 4.05 16.71 10.59
C GLN A 85 5.47 17.26 10.40
N LEU A 86 5.85 17.65 9.18
CA LEU A 86 7.18 18.16 8.87
C LEU A 86 7.47 19.51 9.56
N GLU A 87 6.46 20.35 9.74
CA GLU A 87 6.57 21.61 10.49
C GLU A 87 6.72 21.38 11.99
N SER A 88 5.99 20.42 12.55
CA SER A 88 6.14 19.95 13.94
C SER A 88 7.54 19.34 14.18
N GLU A 89 8.02 18.48 13.29
CA GLU A 89 9.39 17.96 13.37
C GLU A 89 10.45 19.07 13.21
N LYS A 90 10.20 20.09 12.39
CA LYS A 90 11.09 21.25 12.19
C LYS A 90 11.14 22.13 13.43
N SER A 91 10.02 22.34 14.12
CA SER A 91 9.95 23.11 15.37
C SER A 91 10.58 22.33 16.55
N GLU A 92 10.30 21.03 16.71
CA GLU A 92 10.95 20.16 17.71
C GLU A 92 12.48 20.17 17.54
N LYS A 93 12.98 20.00 16.30
CA LYS A 93 14.42 20.06 16.00
C LYS A 93 15.02 21.46 16.22
N ALA A 94 14.23 22.53 16.09
CA ALA A 94 14.70 23.90 16.39
C ALA A 94 14.71 24.19 17.90
N GLU A 95 13.73 23.70 18.66
CA GLU A 95 13.75 23.75 20.12
C GLU A 95 14.90 22.93 20.71
N TYR A 96 15.15 21.72 20.18
CA TYR A 96 16.25 20.89 20.65
C TYR A 96 17.60 21.60 20.50
N ARG A 97 17.85 22.26 19.35
CA ARG A 97 19.03 23.11 19.16
C ARG A 97 19.10 24.25 20.17
N ARG A 98 18.01 25.01 20.37
CA ARG A 98 17.96 26.11 21.37
C ARG A 98 18.13 25.64 22.82
N ARG A 99 17.79 24.39 23.13
CA ARG A 99 18.03 23.78 24.46
C ARG A 99 19.51 23.44 24.62
N PHE A 100 20.09 22.74 23.66
CA PHE A 100 21.52 22.43 23.63
C PHE A 100 22.42 23.68 23.64
N GLU A 101 22.04 24.72 22.89
CA GLU A 101 22.69 26.03 22.84
C GLU A 101 22.75 26.68 24.23
N ARG A 102 21.60 26.75 24.94
CA ARG A 102 21.55 27.25 26.33
C ARG A 102 22.25 26.33 27.35
N GLU A 103 22.22 25.02 27.14
CA GLU A 103 22.97 24.06 27.98
C GLU A 103 24.49 24.27 27.80
N MET A 104 24.95 24.67 26.61
CA MET A 104 26.35 25.04 26.35
C MET A 104 26.71 26.42 26.92
N GLU A 105 25.85 27.43 26.78
CA GLU A 105 26.04 28.75 27.42
C GLU A 105 26.22 28.63 28.95
N VAL A 106 25.40 27.78 29.61
CA VAL A 106 25.50 27.53 31.05
C VAL A 106 26.81 26.82 31.41
N LEU A 107 27.25 25.84 30.62
CA LEU A 107 28.53 25.14 30.86
C LEU A 107 29.76 26.03 30.60
N GLU A 108 29.70 26.94 29.62
CA GLU A 108 30.75 27.96 29.43
C GLU A 108 30.83 28.92 30.62
N GLU A 109 29.68 29.39 31.13
CA GLU A 109 29.66 30.33 32.25
C GLU A 109 30.08 29.65 33.56
N GLN A 110 29.66 28.40 33.81
CA GLN A 110 30.15 27.59 34.92
C GLN A 110 31.68 27.41 34.85
N TRP A 111 32.23 27.11 33.67
CA TRP A 111 33.67 26.98 33.50
C TRP A 111 34.41 28.30 33.74
N ARG A 112 33.80 29.45 33.42
CA ARG A 112 34.33 30.78 33.78
C ARG A 112 34.29 31.03 35.29
N THR A 113 33.20 30.69 35.99
CA THR A 113 33.12 30.88 37.46
C THR A 113 34.14 29.99 38.18
N GLU A 114 34.21 28.70 37.85
CA GLU A 114 35.21 27.78 38.39
C GLU A 114 36.65 28.26 38.14
N THR A 115 36.93 28.77 36.93
CA THR A 115 38.25 29.34 36.60
C THR A 115 38.56 30.59 37.42
N ASN A 116 37.59 31.48 37.62
CA ASN A 116 37.77 32.70 38.42
C ASN A 116 37.96 32.38 39.91
N GLU A 117 37.19 31.44 40.47
CA GLU A 117 37.29 30.97 41.85
C GLU A 117 38.67 30.32 42.13
N LEU A 118 39.18 29.51 41.20
CA LEU A 118 40.53 28.95 41.29
C LEU A 118 41.61 30.05 41.24
N VAL A 119 41.43 31.10 40.44
CA VAL A 119 42.35 32.25 40.40
C VAL A 119 42.30 33.06 41.71
N GLU A 120 41.13 33.28 42.30
CA GLU A 120 40.98 33.95 43.59
C GLU A 120 41.57 33.12 44.75
N MET A 121 41.39 31.80 44.72
CA MET A 121 42.03 30.87 45.66
C MET A 121 43.55 30.89 45.54
N VAL A 122 44.10 30.94 44.32
CA VAL A 122 45.55 31.09 44.10
C VAL A 122 46.05 32.46 44.58
N GLN A 123 45.29 33.54 44.36
CA GLN A 123 45.67 34.90 44.80
C GLN A 123 45.68 35.01 46.33
N THR A 124 44.66 34.50 47.01
CA THR A 124 44.56 34.51 48.48
C THR A 124 45.67 33.68 49.13
N LEU A 125 45.95 32.46 48.62
CA LEU A 125 47.08 31.64 49.06
C LEU A 125 48.44 32.31 48.81
N GLN A 126 48.61 33.04 47.70
CA GLN A 126 49.83 33.83 47.48
C GLN A 126 49.98 34.97 48.50
N ASP A 127 48.91 35.68 48.83
CA ASP A 127 48.95 36.79 49.78
C ASP A 127 49.11 36.33 51.25
N GLU A 128 48.57 35.16 51.61
CA GLU A 128 48.89 34.53 52.89
C GLU A 128 50.36 34.10 52.97
N ASN A 129 50.92 33.48 51.91
CA ASN A 129 52.35 33.16 51.88
C ASN A 129 53.23 34.41 52.03
N LYS A 130 52.90 35.52 51.35
CA LYS A 130 53.58 36.82 51.51
C LYS A 130 53.48 37.35 52.95
N ARG A 131 52.36 37.11 53.64
CA ARG A 131 52.15 37.49 55.05
C ARG A 131 52.98 36.63 56.00
N LEU A 132 52.98 35.31 55.84
CA LEU A 132 53.73 34.37 56.68
C LEU A 132 55.25 34.60 56.57
N VAL A 133 55.77 34.90 55.37
CA VAL A 133 57.18 35.25 55.17
C VAL A 133 57.56 36.50 55.98
N LYS A 134 56.75 37.57 55.92
CA LYS A 134 56.96 38.79 56.73
C LYS A 134 56.95 38.50 58.23
N GLN A 135 55.92 37.80 58.71
CA GLN A 135 55.80 37.43 60.13
C GLN A 135 57.01 36.60 60.60
N THR A 136 57.55 35.71 59.75
CA THR A 136 58.75 34.93 60.07
C THR A 136 60.00 35.82 60.15
N GLN A 137 60.15 36.81 59.26
CA GLN A 137 61.24 37.79 59.28
C GLN A 137 61.18 38.71 60.52
N ASP A 138 59.98 39.13 60.92
CA ASP A 138 59.76 39.94 62.13
C ASP A 138 60.10 39.15 63.41
N LEU A 139 59.74 37.87 63.47
CA LEU A 139 60.09 36.97 64.57
C LEU A 139 61.60 36.67 64.65
N GLN A 140 62.27 36.47 63.51
CA GLN A 140 63.73 36.37 63.46
C GLN A 140 64.42 37.63 63.99
N SER A 141 63.90 38.81 63.63
CA SER A 141 64.39 40.11 64.11
C SER A 141 64.15 40.31 65.61
N SER A 142 63.11 39.68 66.16
CA SER A 142 62.76 39.77 67.59
C SER A 142 63.57 38.85 68.51
N SER A 143 64.24 37.83 67.97
CA SER A 143 64.88 36.74 68.75
C SER A 143 66.20 37.13 69.44
N ALA A 144 66.72 38.34 69.22
CA ALA A 144 68.10 38.70 69.57
C ALA A 144 68.33 39.20 71.02
N HIS A 145 67.29 39.43 71.83
CA HIS A 145 67.40 40.22 73.08
C HIS A 145 66.63 39.63 74.29
N SER A 146 67.22 38.64 75.00
CA SER A 146 66.99 38.43 76.46
C SER A 146 67.93 37.35 77.02
N SER A 147 68.75 37.66 78.05
CA SER A 147 69.47 36.64 78.85
C SER A 147 70.01 37.22 80.18
N GLY A 148 69.85 36.47 81.28
CA GLY A 148 70.23 36.87 82.65
C GLY A 148 69.10 36.54 83.64
N LEU A 149 69.05 35.40 84.35
CA LEU A 149 70.08 34.68 85.15
C LEU A 149 70.36 35.35 86.51
N GLY A 150 69.35 35.31 87.39
CA GLY A 150 69.43 35.82 88.77
C GLY A 150 68.36 35.30 89.75
N ALA A 151 67.59 34.27 89.40
CA ALA A 151 66.39 33.86 90.14
C ALA A 151 66.51 32.52 90.91
N SER A 152 67.65 31.83 90.84
CA SER A 152 67.81 30.39 91.13
C SER A 152 67.33 29.87 92.49
N LEU A 153 67.23 30.69 93.55
CA LEU A 153 66.79 30.25 94.88
C LEU A 153 65.28 30.47 95.09
N THR A 154 64.75 31.60 94.64
CA THR A 154 63.29 31.80 94.52
C THR A 154 62.70 30.84 93.50
N GLU A 155 63.40 30.56 92.40
CA GLU A 155 63.05 29.56 91.40
C GLU A 155 62.85 28.16 91.97
N SER A 156 63.44 27.76 93.10
CA SER A 156 63.20 26.42 93.66
C SER A 156 61.80 26.28 94.29
N ILE A 157 61.41 27.26 95.11
CA ILE A 157 60.08 27.27 95.76
C ILE A 157 59.00 27.65 94.74
N ILE A 158 59.30 28.61 93.86
CA ILE A 158 58.45 28.95 92.72
C ILE A 158 58.39 27.80 91.71
N SER A 159 59.43 26.97 91.55
CA SER A 159 59.37 25.78 90.68
C SER A 159 58.39 24.75 91.21
N ILE A 160 58.38 24.45 92.51
CA ILE A 160 57.45 23.46 93.07
C ILE A 160 56.00 23.92 92.91
N THR A 161 55.69 25.17 93.28
CA THR A 161 54.33 25.72 93.15
C THR A 161 53.94 25.99 91.69
N ASN A 162 54.88 26.39 90.83
CA ASN A 162 54.68 26.40 89.38
C ASN A 162 54.58 24.99 88.81
N ASN A 163 55.11 23.92 89.40
CA ASN A 163 54.97 22.58 88.84
C ASN A 163 53.53 22.09 89.03
N GLU A 164 52.94 22.34 90.20
CA GLU A 164 51.54 22.04 90.47
C GLU A 164 50.59 22.95 89.68
N LEU A 165 50.89 24.27 89.62
CA LEU A 165 50.12 25.20 88.80
C LEU A 165 50.29 24.95 87.30
N ASN A 166 51.49 24.61 86.82
CA ASN A 166 51.74 24.23 85.43
C ASN A 166 51.08 22.88 85.12
N ALA A 167 51.05 21.92 86.04
CA ALA A 167 50.33 20.67 85.84
C ALA A 167 48.82 20.93 85.64
N ALA A 168 48.21 21.72 86.53
CA ALA A 168 46.82 22.14 86.40
C ALA A 168 46.57 22.99 85.14
N LEU A 169 47.51 23.84 84.73
CA LEU A 169 47.44 24.60 83.48
C LEU A 169 47.66 23.70 82.26
N THR A 170 48.50 22.67 82.31
CA THR A 170 48.68 21.71 81.21
C THR A 170 47.46 20.81 81.07
N ASP A 171 46.85 20.37 82.17
CA ASP A 171 45.57 19.65 82.13
C ASP A 171 44.46 20.55 81.59
N THR A 172 44.41 21.82 82.00
CA THR A 172 43.47 22.82 81.44
C THR A 172 43.72 23.05 79.95
N GLN A 173 44.97 23.14 79.51
CA GLN A 173 45.33 23.26 78.09
C GLN A 173 45.06 21.97 77.30
N VAL A 174 45.21 20.79 77.89
CA VAL A 174 44.87 19.51 77.26
C VAL A 174 43.36 19.40 77.11
N LEU A 175 42.58 19.72 78.16
CA LEU A 175 41.12 19.81 78.08
C LEU A 175 40.67 20.86 77.05
N GLN A 176 41.35 22.00 76.95
CA GLN A 176 41.06 23.02 75.93
C GLN A 176 41.39 22.51 74.51
N ARG A 177 42.55 21.89 74.29
CA ARG A 177 42.92 21.28 72.98
C ARG A 177 41.95 20.17 72.59
N LEU A 178 41.55 19.31 73.53
CA LEU A 178 40.53 18.28 73.31
C LEU A 178 39.17 18.91 72.97
N LYS A 179 38.76 19.98 73.66
CA LYS A 179 37.51 20.71 73.39
C LYS A 179 37.54 21.37 72.01
N GLU A 180 38.65 22.01 71.63
CA GLU A 180 38.89 22.58 70.30
C GLU A 180 38.86 21.51 69.21
N GLN A 181 39.44 20.33 69.47
CA GLN A 181 39.42 19.21 68.53
C GLN A 181 38.03 18.56 68.42
N ILE A 182 37.25 18.49 69.51
CA ILE A 182 35.85 18.07 69.48
C ILE A 182 34.99 19.06 68.68
N TYR A 183 35.24 20.37 68.77
CA TYR A 183 34.56 21.35 67.90
C TYR A 183 34.94 21.14 66.43
N LYS A 184 36.24 21.01 66.10
CA LYS A 184 36.70 20.73 64.73
C LYS A 184 36.05 19.47 64.17
N GLN A 185 36.13 18.33 64.87
CA GLN A 185 35.48 17.08 64.47
C GLN A 185 33.96 17.22 64.31
N ARG A 186 33.30 18.05 65.12
CA ARG A 186 31.86 18.32 64.98
C ARG A 186 31.52 19.17 63.76
N ASP A 187 32.40 20.09 63.37
CA ASP A 187 32.20 20.95 62.21
C ASP A 187 32.59 20.21 60.91
N GLU A 188 33.68 19.43 60.92
CA GLU A 188 34.05 18.44 59.90
C GLU A 188 32.90 17.45 59.63
N LEU A 189 32.21 16.98 60.67
CA LEU A 189 31.04 16.10 60.53
C LEU A 189 29.85 16.78 59.83
N LYS A 190 29.59 18.08 60.09
CA LYS A 190 28.52 18.82 59.40
C LYS A 190 28.86 19.07 57.93
N GLU A 191 30.11 19.41 57.65
CA GLU A 191 30.61 19.62 56.29
C GLU A 191 30.48 18.33 55.47
N LYS A 192 30.86 17.19 56.06
CA LYS A 192 30.67 15.86 55.45
C LYS A 192 29.19 15.46 55.34
N GLU A 193 28.33 15.86 56.28
CA GLU A 193 26.87 15.64 56.18
C GLU A 193 26.24 16.49 55.06
N HIS A 194 26.73 17.72 54.85
CA HIS A 194 26.34 18.59 53.73
C HIS A 194 26.77 18.03 52.37
N GLU A 195 28.06 17.69 52.22
CA GLU A 195 28.59 17.04 51.00
C GLU A 195 27.79 15.80 50.63
N LEU A 196 27.47 14.95 51.61
CA LEU A 196 26.74 13.70 51.40
C LEU A 196 25.29 13.97 50.98
N GLN A 197 24.64 14.99 51.54
CA GLN A 197 23.31 15.44 51.12
C GLN A 197 23.31 16.03 49.69
N GLU A 198 24.34 16.79 49.31
CA GLU A 198 24.54 17.28 47.94
C GLU A 198 24.75 16.11 46.97
N LYS A 199 25.56 15.10 47.35
CA LYS A 199 25.76 13.89 46.53
C LYS A 199 24.49 13.04 46.40
N TYR A 200 23.60 13.00 47.39
CA TYR A 200 22.27 12.41 47.20
C TYR A 200 21.43 13.19 46.18
N GLY A 201 21.46 14.53 46.23
CA GLY A 201 20.79 15.39 45.24
C GLY A 201 21.33 15.20 43.82
N GLU A 202 22.66 15.09 43.65
CA GLU A 202 23.29 14.75 42.37
C GLU A 202 22.82 13.37 41.86
N ILE A 203 22.80 12.35 42.71
CA ILE A 203 22.37 10.99 42.37
C ILE A 203 20.90 10.96 41.95
N GLU A 204 20.01 11.66 42.65
CA GLU A 204 18.58 11.73 42.31
C GLU A 204 18.37 12.45 40.96
N ASN A 205 19.04 13.58 40.73
CA ASN A 205 19.00 14.29 39.45
C ASN A 205 19.52 13.44 38.28
N LEU A 206 20.61 12.69 38.49
CA LEU A 206 21.15 11.75 37.50
C LEU A 206 20.19 10.56 37.25
N HIS A 207 19.48 10.09 38.27
CA HIS A 207 18.48 9.04 38.14
C HIS A 207 17.29 9.48 37.27
N ILE A 208 16.78 10.69 37.50
CA ILE A 208 15.72 11.30 36.69
C ILE A 208 16.16 11.48 35.23
N GLN A 209 17.40 11.93 35.00
CA GLN A 209 17.97 12.03 33.65
C GLN A 209 18.10 10.65 32.97
N MET A 210 18.59 9.63 33.68
CA MET A 210 18.71 8.26 33.18
C MET A 210 17.34 7.71 32.76
N ASP A 211 16.30 7.84 33.59
CA ASP A 211 14.98 7.33 33.24
C ASP A 211 14.29 8.12 32.10
N ARG A 212 14.58 9.41 31.96
CA ARG A 212 14.17 10.24 30.81
C ARG A 212 14.87 9.83 29.50
N LEU A 213 16.16 9.50 29.56
CA LEU A 213 16.88 8.92 28.41
C LEU A 213 16.37 7.52 28.06
N LYS A 214 15.99 6.73 29.08
CA LYS A 214 15.45 5.35 28.96
C LYS A 214 13.97 5.31 28.51
N SER A 215 13.18 6.36 28.68
CA SER A 215 11.90 6.53 27.97
C SER A 215 12.14 6.94 26.51
N SER A 216 12.91 8.02 26.29
CA SER A 216 13.25 8.52 24.96
C SER A 216 13.85 7.44 24.04
N GLY A 217 14.79 6.64 24.54
CA GLY A 217 15.41 5.53 23.80
C GLY A 217 14.43 4.39 23.45
N ARG A 218 13.44 4.10 24.31
CA ARG A 218 12.37 3.15 23.99
C ARG A 218 11.46 3.68 22.89
N ASP A 219 11.14 4.97 22.91
CA ASP A 219 10.29 5.58 21.89
C ASP A 219 11.01 5.78 20.56
N ALA A 220 12.30 6.11 20.57
CA ALA A 220 13.15 6.07 19.38
C ALA A 220 13.20 4.65 18.78
N HIS A 221 13.32 3.61 19.61
CA HIS A 221 13.30 2.22 19.14
C HIS A 221 11.92 1.82 18.55
N ARG A 222 10.82 2.29 19.15
CA ARG A 222 9.44 2.13 18.61
C ARG A 222 9.30 2.79 17.24
N ARG A 223 9.65 4.09 17.11
CA ARG A 223 9.62 4.84 15.84
C ARG A 223 10.47 4.13 14.77
N ARG A 224 11.69 3.70 15.12
CA ARG A 224 12.59 2.93 14.23
C ARG A 224 11.95 1.62 13.74
N LYS A 225 11.26 0.87 14.61
CA LYS A 225 10.57 -0.38 14.24
C LYS A 225 9.41 -0.14 13.28
N ILE A 226 8.65 0.93 13.46
CA ILE A 226 7.54 1.32 12.57
C ILE A 226 8.08 1.70 11.19
N LEU A 227 9.08 2.59 11.13
CA LEU A 227 9.74 2.99 9.87
C LEU A 227 10.35 1.79 9.14
N GLN A 228 11.00 0.86 9.87
CA GLN A 228 11.54 -0.37 9.30
C GLN A 228 10.45 -1.28 8.72
N SER A 229 9.24 -1.28 9.28
CA SER A 229 8.09 -2.00 8.72
C SER A 229 7.55 -1.32 7.47
N GLN A 230 7.40 0.00 7.47
CA GLN A 230 6.95 0.77 6.30
C GLN A 230 7.90 0.62 5.11
N VAL A 231 9.21 0.69 5.34
CA VAL A 231 10.23 0.46 4.30
C VAL A 231 10.15 -0.98 3.75
N LYS A 232 9.78 -1.97 4.57
CA LYS A 232 9.57 -3.35 4.09
C LYS A 232 8.33 -3.42 3.18
N THR A 233 7.19 -2.89 3.61
CA THR A 233 5.95 -2.87 2.82
C THR A 233 6.14 -2.13 1.48
N LEU A 234 6.78 -0.95 1.48
CA LEU A 234 7.12 -0.22 0.24
C LEU A 234 8.07 -1.01 -0.69
N CYS A 235 8.93 -1.89 -0.15
CA CYS A 235 9.75 -2.79 -0.98
C CYS A 235 8.95 -3.96 -1.57
N GLU A 236 7.92 -4.42 -0.85
CA GLU A 236 7.01 -5.48 -1.29
C GLU A 236 6.08 -4.96 -2.41
N GLU A 237 5.41 -3.82 -2.18
CA GLU A 237 4.63 -3.11 -3.21
C GLU A 237 5.45 -2.83 -4.48
N ARG A 238 6.71 -2.39 -4.35
CA ARG A 238 7.59 -2.15 -5.50
C ARG A 238 7.95 -3.46 -6.23
N ALA A 239 7.99 -4.60 -5.55
CA ALA A 239 8.20 -5.89 -6.20
C ALA A 239 6.95 -6.31 -6.99
N ASP A 240 5.77 -6.12 -6.41
CA ASP A 240 4.48 -6.44 -7.06
C ASP A 240 4.25 -5.59 -8.32
N PHE A 241 4.53 -4.28 -8.27
CA PHE A 241 4.46 -3.42 -9.46
C PHE A 241 5.47 -3.82 -10.55
N LEU A 242 6.67 -4.27 -10.17
CA LEU A 242 7.66 -4.76 -11.14
C LEU A 242 7.25 -6.10 -11.77
N ALA A 243 6.58 -6.98 -11.02
CA ALA A 243 6.01 -8.22 -11.55
C ALA A 243 4.88 -7.93 -12.55
N GLN A 244 3.91 -7.09 -12.15
CA GLN A 244 2.80 -6.66 -13.03
C GLN A 244 3.30 -5.99 -14.33
N LEU A 245 4.33 -5.15 -14.24
CA LEU A 245 4.95 -4.52 -15.41
C LEU A 245 5.66 -5.55 -16.31
N GLN A 246 6.29 -6.58 -15.73
CA GLN A 246 6.90 -7.66 -16.49
C GLN A 246 5.86 -8.53 -17.20
N ASP A 247 4.71 -8.80 -16.56
CA ASP A 247 3.61 -9.54 -17.16
C ASP A 247 2.93 -8.75 -18.28
N GLN A 248 2.63 -7.47 -18.10
CA GLN A 248 2.17 -6.62 -19.20
C GLN A 248 3.17 -6.57 -20.36
N TYR A 249 4.47 -6.62 -20.09
CA TYR A 249 5.48 -6.71 -21.15
C TYR A 249 5.48 -8.08 -21.85
N ARG A 250 5.16 -9.19 -21.16
CA ARG A 250 4.92 -10.50 -21.79
C ARG A 250 3.69 -10.44 -22.71
N ASP A 251 2.58 -9.92 -22.21
CA ASP A 251 1.31 -9.79 -22.94
C ASP A 251 1.46 -8.93 -24.20
N ILE A 252 2.09 -7.75 -24.09
CA ILE A 252 2.36 -6.87 -25.25
C ILE A 252 3.19 -7.58 -26.31
N ASN A 253 4.18 -8.41 -25.92
CA ASN A 253 4.97 -9.17 -26.88
C ASN A 253 4.21 -10.38 -27.47
N GLN A 254 3.26 -10.96 -26.74
CA GLN A 254 2.39 -12.03 -27.25
C GLN A 254 1.36 -11.47 -28.25
N LEU A 255 0.72 -10.34 -27.92
CA LEU A 255 -0.17 -9.61 -28.82
C LEU A 255 0.54 -9.14 -30.09
N ARG A 256 1.78 -8.63 -29.99
CA ARG A 256 2.59 -8.27 -31.16
C ARG A 256 2.91 -9.47 -32.06
N LYS A 257 3.16 -10.66 -31.49
CA LYS A 257 3.35 -11.89 -32.27
C LYS A 257 2.06 -12.32 -32.97
N GLN A 258 0.92 -12.27 -32.28
CA GLN A 258 -0.39 -12.59 -32.87
C GLN A 258 -0.76 -11.60 -33.98
N LEU A 259 -0.51 -10.31 -33.78
CA LEU A 259 -0.72 -9.28 -34.80
C LEU A 259 0.14 -9.55 -36.04
N GLY A 260 1.46 -9.80 -35.88
CA GLY A 260 2.34 -10.11 -37.02
C GLY A 260 1.98 -11.40 -37.77
N LEU A 261 1.35 -12.38 -37.10
CA LEU A 261 0.79 -13.56 -37.76
C LEU A 261 -0.47 -13.21 -38.56
N ALA A 262 -1.39 -12.44 -37.98
CA ALA A 262 -2.62 -12.00 -38.65
C ALA A 262 -2.36 -11.00 -39.80
N GLU A 263 -1.34 -10.15 -39.69
CA GLU A 263 -0.85 -9.28 -40.76
C GLU A 263 -0.34 -10.13 -41.93
N LYS A 264 0.47 -11.17 -41.66
CA LYS A 264 0.94 -12.10 -42.69
C LYS A 264 -0.21 -12.90 -43.32
N GLU A 265 -1.15 -13.39 -42.51
CA GLU A 265 -2.32 -14.13 -43.01
C GLU A 265 -3.18 -13.25 -43.94
N ASN A 266 -3.43 -11.98 -43.58
CA ASN A 266 -4.10 -11.03 -44.47
C ASN A 266 -3.29 -10.76 -45.75
N GLU A 267 -1.96 -10.60 -45.64
CA GLU A 267 -1.08 -10.45 -46.79
C GLU A 267 -1.15 -11.65 -47.75
N ASP A 268 -1.12 -12.87 -47.22
CA ASP A 268 -1.15 -14.10 -48.02
C ASP A 268 -2.56 -14.38 -48.58
N LEU A 269 -3.63 -14.01 -47.86
CA LEU A 269 -5.01 -13.98 -48.39
C LEU A 269 -5.16 -12.97 -49.54
N VAL A 270 -4.63 -11.75 -49.40
CA VAL A 270 -4.66 -10.73 -50.47
C VAL A 270 -3.86 -11.20 -51.69
N LYS A 271 -2.70 -11.84 -51.51
CA LYS A 271 -1.94 -12.46 -52.61
C LYS A 271 -2.66 -13.64 -53.27
N SER A 272 -3.51 -14.36 -52.51
CA SER A 272 -4.34 -15.45 -53.04
C SER A 272 -5.57 -14.96 -53.81
N CYS A 273 -5.97 -13.69 -53.63
CA CYS A 273 -6.95 -13.02 -54.46
C CYS A 273 -6.34 -12.74 -55.84
N SER A 274 -6.53 -13.68 -56.77
CA SER A 274 -6.13 -13.58 -58.16
C SER A 274 -6.86 -12.44 -58.89
N ASP A 275 -6.17 -11.32 -59.09
CA ASP A 275 -6.59 -10.24 -59.99
C ASP A 275 -6.49 -10.62 -61.50
N ASP A 276 -6.27 -11.90 -61.83
CA ASP A 276 -6.32 -12.39 -63.22
C ASP A 276 -7.78 -12.33 -63.74
N PRO A 277 -8.07 -11.53 -64.79
CA PRO A 277 -9.41 -11.43 -65.36
C PRO A 277 -9.96 -12.73 -65.95
N ASN A 278 -9.10 -13.75 -66.17
CA ASN A 278 -9.45 -15.03 -66.78
C ASN A 278 -9.50 -16.21 -65.81
N ASP A 279 -9.26 -16.02 -64.50
CA ASP A 279 -9.29 -17.11 -63.52
C ASP A 279 -10.65 -17.86 -63.59
N PRO A 280 -10.66 -19.18 -63.92
CA PRO A 280 -11.89 -19.96 -64.04
C PRO A 280 -12.74 -20.00 -62.76
N ASN A 281 -12.08 -19.93 -61.59
CA ASN A 281 -12.67 -20.08 -60.27
C ASN A 281 -13.13 -18.75 -59.65
N ARG A 282 -12.76 -17.62 -60.25
CA ARG A 282 -13.14 -16.29 -59.76
C ARG A 282 -14.66 -16.15 -59.64
N PRO A 283 -15.22 -15.70 -58.49
CA PRO A 283 -16.65 -15.52 -58.33
C PRO A 283 -17.25 -14.60 -59.41
N ARG A 284 -18.07 -15.19 -60.30
CA ARG A 284 -18.66 -14.51 -61.47
C ARG A 284 -19.92 -13.72 -61.14
N TYR A 285 -20.55 -14.02 -60.00
CA TYR A 285 -21.78 -13.41 -59.52
C TYR A 285 -21.56 -12.80 -58.15
N THR A 286 -22.24 -11.70 -57.85
CA THR A 286 -22.28 -11.17 -56.47
C THR A 286 -23.05 -12.13 -55.55
N THR A 287 -22.87 -12.00 -54.24
CA THR A 287 -23.63 -12.78 -53.23
C THR A 287 -25.13 -12.49 -53.22
N LEU A 288 -25.57 -11.42 -53.91
CA LEU A 288 -26.98 -11.10 -54.16
C LEU A 288 -27.47 -11.82 -55.43
N GLN A 289 -26.75 -11.68 -56.55
CA GLN A 289 -27.05 -12.38 -57.81
C GLN A 289 -27.05 -13.91 -57.66
N LEU A 290 -26.15 -14.46 -56.84
CA LEU A 290 -26.13 -15.90 -56.58
C LEU A 290 -27.38 -16.37 -55.81
N LYS A 291 -27.96 -15.53 -54.94
CA LYS A 291 -29.23 -15.84 -54.27
C LYS A 291 -30.40 -15.76 -55.23
N GLU A 292 -30.44 -14.72 -56.05
CA GLU A 292 -31.46 -14.55 -57.11
C GLU A 292 -31.46 -15.76 -58.06
N LEU A 293 -30.29 -16.15 -58.58
CA LEU A 293 -30.13 -17.32 -59.44
C LEU A 293 -30.47 -18.66 -58.75
N ILE A 294 -30.28 -18.79 -57.43
CA ILE A 294 -30.72 -19.97 -56.68
C ILE A 294 -32.25 -19.99 -56.56
N CYS A 295 -32.89 -18.87 -56.25
CA CYS A 295 -34.35 -18.76 -56.21
C CYS A 295 -34.98 -19.04 -57.59
N GLU A 296 -34.50 -18.40 -58.67
CA GLU A 296 -34.95 -18.69 -60.04
C GLU A 296 -34.79 -20.18 -60.39
N ARG A 297 -33.67 -20.80 -59.98
CA ARG A 297 -33.40 -22.23 -60.21
C ARG A 297 -34.33 -23.14 -59.42
N ASP A 298 -34.70 -22.79 -58.20
CA ASP A 298 -35.63 -23.59 -57.37
C ASP A 298 -37.09 -23.42 -57.83
N GLU A 299 -37.47 -22.22 -58.29
CA GLU A 299 -38.72 -21.98 -59.03
C GLU A 299 -38.77 -22.80 -60.33
N LEU A 300 -37.70 -22.79 -61.12
CA LEU A 300 -37.61 -23.58 -62.36
C LEU A 300 -37.68 -25.08 -62.10
N ILE A 301 -37.00 -25.62 -61.08
CA ILE A 301 -37.15 -27.03 -60.66
C ILE A 301 -38.62 -27.33 -60.35
N THR A 302 -39.28 -26.48 -59.56
CA THR A 302 -40.70 -26.64 -59.22
C THR A 302 -41.60 -26.66 -60.47
N THR A 303 -41.33 -25.80 -61.48
CA THR A 303 -42.08 -25.85 -62.75
C THR A 303 -41.78 -27.09 -63.58
N VAL A 304 -40.53 -27.58 -63.59
CA VAL A 304 -40.12 -28.78 -64.31
C VAL A 304 -40.73 -30.03 -63.69
N ASP A 305 -40.81 -30.12 -62.36
CA ASP A 305 -41.47 -31.23 -61.66
C ASP A 305 -42.98 -31.25 -61.95
N ASN A 306 -43.66 -30.10 -61.88
CA ASN A 306 -45.08 -29.97 -62.25
C ASN A 306 -45.34 -30.39 -63.70
N LEU A 307 -44.55 -29.88 -64.66
CA LEU A 307 -44.66 -30.25 -66.07
C LEU A 307 -44.32 -31.73 -66.31
N THR A 308 -43.42 -32.31 -65.52
CA THR A 308 -43.10 -33.74 -65.58
C THR A 308 -44.24 -34.59 -65.04
N GLU A 309 -44.97 -34.14 -64.01
CA GLU A 309 -46.20 -34.79 -63.54
C GLU A 309 -47.33 -34.68 -64.57
N GLU A 310 -47.56 -33.52 -65.19
CA GLU A 310 -48.53 -33.36 -66.27
C GLU A 310 -48.22 -34.27 -67.47
N LEU A 311 -46.96 -34.31 -67.94
CA LEU A 311 -46.53 -35.20 -69.02
C LEU A 311 -46.64 -36.68 -68.66
N LYS A 312 -46.47 -37.03 -67.38
CA LYS A 312 -46.66 -38.39 -66.86
C LYS A 312 -48.14 -38.78 -66.78
N ALA A 313 -49.03 -37.84 -66.45
CA ALA A 313 -50.48 -38.02 -66.45
C ALA A 313 -51.06 -38.11 -67.88
N LEU A 314 -50.49 -37.37 -68.84
CA LEU A 314 -50.89 -37.37 -70.25
C LEU A 314 -50.34 -38.57 -71.05
N LYS A 315 -49.45 -39.40 -70.47
CA LYS A 315 -48.85 -40.54 -71.15
C LYS A 315 -49.83 -41.72 -71.21
N PRO A 316 -50.26 -42.18 -72.41
CA PRO A 316 -51.33 -43.17 -72.51
C PRO A 316 -50.90 -44.55 -71.97
N SER A 317 -51.68 -45.07 -71.02
CA SER A 317 -51.54 -46.44 -70.54
C SER A 317 -52.02 -47.43 -71.59
N ASN A 318 -51.10 -48.20 -72.17
CA ASN A 318 -51.41 -49.32 -73.06
C ASN A 318 -50.67 -50.57 -72.55
N ALA A 319 -51.40 -51.61 -72.16
CA ALA A 319 -50.89 -52.61 -71.21
C ALA A 319 -51.03 -54.07 -71.69
N LYS A 320 -49.87 -54.75 -71.86
CA LYS A 320 -49.64 -56.21 -71.98
C LYS A 320 -50.23 -56.86 -73.26
N THR A 321 -49.48 -57.65 -74.02
CA THR A 321 -49.17 -59.09 -73.80
C THR A 321 -48.37 -59.62 -75.02
N THR A 322 -47.63 -60.75 -75.09
CA THR A 322 -46.90 -61.64 -74.14
C THR A 322 -45.99 -62.59 -74.95
N ALA A 323 -44.94 -63.14 -74.33
CA ALA A 323 -44.13 -64.32 -74.76
C ALA A 323 -43.19 -64.18 -75.99
N GLY A 324 -42.07 -64.92 -76.00
CA GLY A 324 -41.14 -64.95 -77.15
C GLY A 324 -39.84 -65.77 -77.03
N GLY A 325 -39.04 -65.59 -75.97
CA GLY A 325 -37.65 -66.13 -75.89
C GLY A 325 -36.64 -65.33 -76.74
N GLY A 326 -35.32 -65.54 -76.63
CA GLY A 326 -34.55 -66.40 -75.70
C GLY A 326 -33.03 -66.30 -75.95
N ALA A 327 -32.21 -66.53 -74.90
CA ALA A 327 -30.74 -66.35 -74.83
C ALA A 327 -30.23 -64.90 -75.04
N GLY A 328 -29.17 -64.42 -74.38
CA GLY A 328 -28.35 -64.95 -73.28
C GLY A 328 -27.12 -64.04 -73.04
N GLY A 329 -26.44 -64.01 -71.89
CA GLY A 329 -26.69 -64.66 -70.60
C GLY A 329 -25.50 -64.47 -69.63
N SER A 330 -25.73 -64.61 -68.31
CA SER A 330 -24.75 -64.58 -67.19
C SER A 330 -23.97 -63.26 -66.99
N GLY A 331 -23.49 -62.87 -65.80
CA GLY A 331 -23.64 -63.35 -64.39
C GLY A 331 -23.40 -62.14 -63.45
N GLY A 332 -23.64 -62.13 -62.13
CA GLY A 332 -23.39 -63.19 -61.16
C GLY A 332 -21.90 -63.18 -60.75
N GLY A 333 -21.48 -62.88 -59.51
CA GLY A 333 -22.23 -62.60 -58.29
C GLY A 333 -21.35 -62.03 -57.17
N ASP A 334 -21.74 -62.23 -55.91
CA ASP A 334 -21.15 -61.62 -54.71
C ASP A 334 -19.93 -62.38 -54.11
N SER A 335 -19.18 -61.66 -53.26
CA SER A 335 -18.35 -62.14 -52.13
C SER A 335 -16.94 -62.75 -52.32
N SER A 336 -16.04 -62.24 -51.46
CA SER A 336 -15.07 -62.99 -50.60
C SER A 336 -13.57 -62.99 -50.95
N SER A 337 -12.77 -62.90 -49.87
CA SER A 337 -11.58 -63.73 -49.57
C SER A 337 -10.25 -63.55 -50.33
N TYR A 338 -9.23 -63.01 -49.62
CA TYR A 338 -7.81 -63.48 -49.53
C TYR A 338 -6.93 -63.49 -50.82
N ASP A 339 -5.59 -63.46 -50.80
CA ASP A 339 -4.49 -63.04 -49.87
C ASP A 339 -3.13 -63.18 -50.65
N TYR A 340 -2.00 -62.66 -50.16
CA TYR A 340 -0.59 -62.77 -50.69
C TYR A 340 -0.26 -62.04 -52.03
N ASP A 341 0.76 -61.17 -52.09
CA ASP A 341 2.22 -61.36 -52.44
C ASP A 341 2.47 -61.25 -53.98
N ASP A 342 3.67 -61.05 -54.55
CA ASP A 342 5.03 -60.67 -54.07
C ASP A 342 5.16 -59.12 -53.98
N GLU A 343 6.23 -58.31 -54.20
CA GLU A 343 7.67 -58.33 -54.59
C GLU A 343 8.22 -56.88 -54.31
N ASP A 344 9.45 -56.49 -53.94
CA ASP A 344 10.59 -57.00 -53.13
C ASP A 344 11.61 -55.83 -52.91
N ASP A 345 11.90 -55.37 -51.67
CA ASP A 345 13.06 -54.47 -51.32
C ASP A 345 13.33 -54.38 -49.78
N ASP A 346 13.96 -55.41 -49.20
CA ASP A 346 14.37 -55.51 -47.76
C ASP A 346 15.79 -54.95 -47.49
N VAL A 347 16.00 -54.25 -46.36
CA VAL A 347 17.13 -54.33 -45.37
C VAL A 347 17.07 -53.13 -44.37
N ASP A 348 17.48 -53.21 -43.10
CA ASP A 348 18.15 -54.29 -42.33
C ASP A 348 17.71 -54.26 -40.83
N GLU A 349 18.00 -55.33 -40.09
CA GLU A 349 17.53 -55.58 -38.70
C GLU A 349 18.67 -55.48 -37.64
N GLU A 350 18.39 -55.03 -36.40
CA GLU A 350 19.00 -55.61 -35.17
C GLU A 350 18.33 -55.15 -33.83
N SER A 351 17.75 -56.11 -33.09
CA SER A 351 18.10 -56.58 -31.72
C SER A 351 18.70 -55.62 -30.65
N GLN A 352 18.49 -55.75 -29.32
CA GLN A 352 17.66 -56.65 -28.46
C GLN A 352 17.65 -56.17 -26.96
N GLU A 353 17.06 -57.00 -26.08
CA GLU A 353 17.18 -57.06 -24.59
C GLU A 353 16.17 -56.29 -23.71
N ALA A 354 15.94 -56.82 -22.49
CA ALA A 354 14.76 -56.55 -21.64
C ALA A 354 14.96 -56.90 -20.14
N GLN A 355 14.06 -56.39 -19.27
CA GLN A 355 13.57 -56.96 -17.98
C GLN A 355 12.54 -55.96 -17.38
N GLU A 356 11.27 -56.33 -17.09
CA GLU A 356 10.76 -57.10 -15.92
C GLU A 356 11.09 -56.47 -14.55
N GLY A 357 10.16 -56.23 -13.62
CA GLY A 357 8.69 -56.42 -13.51
C GLY A 357 8.22 -55.92 -12.12
N ALA A 358 7.03 -56.17 -11.55
CA ALA A 358 5.71 -56.59 -12.04
C ALA A 358 4.68 -56.45 -10.87
N VAL A 359 3.44 -55.99 -11.13
CA VAL A 359 2.27 -56.05 -10.19
C VAL A 359 0.97 -56.26 -10.99
N CYS A 360 -0.06 -56.85 -10.37
CA CYS A 360 -1.27 -57.42 -11.01
C CYS A 360 -2.58 -56.70 -10.60
N GLY A 361 -3.60 -56.64 -11.49
CA GLY A 361 -5.00 -56.34 -11.12
C GLY A 361 -5.86 -55.63 -12.19
N THR A 362 -6.64 -56.39 -12.97
CA THR A 362 -7.68 -55.94 -13.95
C THR A 362 -8.99 -55.46 -13.27
N PRO A 363 -9.97 -54.78 -13.95
CA PRO A 363 -10.22 -54.66 -15.40
C PRO A 363 -10.42 -53.21 -15.94
N PRO A 364 -10.63 -53.00 -17.27
CA PRO A 364 -10.66 -51.67 -17.88
C PRO A 364 -12.08 -51.10 -18.10
N ASP A 365 -12.15 -49.79 -18.29
CA ASP A 365 -13.27 -49.10 -18.96
C ASP A 365 -12.75 -47.84 -19.70
N HIS A 366 -13.52 -47.30 -20.64
CA HIS A 366 -13.04 -46.30 -21.60
C HIS A 366 -12.68 -44.93 -20.99
N ASP A 367 -11.51 -44.40 -21.36
CA ASP A 367 -11.20 -42.97 -21.20
C ASP A 367 -11.94 -42.16 -22.27
N ALA A 368 -12.74 -41.17 -21.84
CA ALA A 368 -13.62 -40.39 -22.71
C ALA A 368 -13.02 -38.99 -22.95
N PRO A 369 -13.17 -38.39 -24.15
CA PRO A 369 -12.59 -37.08 -24.44
C PRO A 369 -13.03 -36.01 -23.43
N VAL A 370 -12.06 -35.47 -22.68
CA VAL A 370 -12.31 -34.41 -21.67
C VAL A 370 -12.70 -33.13 -22.38
N GLN A 371 -14.00 -32.97 -22.62
CA GLN A 371 -14.57 -31.79 -23.26
C GLN A 371 -14.52 -30.61 -22.28
N GLY A 372 -13.61 -29.66 -22.54
CA GLY A 372 -13.48 -28.44 -21.75
C GLY A 372 -14.77 -27.59 -21.75
N PRO A 373 -14.91 -26.65 -20.80
CA PRO A 373 -16.09 -25.80 -20.70
C PRO A 373 -16.34 -25.04 -22.01
N LEU A 374 -17.60 -25.04 -22.45
CA LEU A 374 -18.04 -24.48 -23.73
C LEU A 374 -17.62 -23.00 -23.85
N PRO A 375 -17.10 -22.54 -25.00
CA PRO A 375 -16.78 -21.13 -25.20
C PRO A 375 -17.99 -20.24 -24.94
N TYR A 376 -17.83 -19.23 -24.08
CA TYR A 376 -18.86 -18.23 -23.81
C TYR A 376 -19.23 -17.45 -25.07
N GLU A 377 -20.52 -17.13 -25.22
CA GLU A 377 -21.02 -16.31 -26.33
C GLU A 377 -20.40 -14.89 -26.31
N PRO A 378 -20.34 -14.17 -27.45
CA PRO A 378 -19.63 -12.88 -27.58
C PRO A 378 -20.10 -11.74 -26.66
N ASP A 379 -21.23 -11.89 -25.97
CA ASP A 379 -21.75 -10.94 -24.97
C ASP A 379 -21.40 -11.29 -23.53
N ASP A 380 -21.05 -12.55 -23.23
CA ASP A 380 -20.87 -13.02 -21.84
C ASP A 380 -19.40 -12.96 -21.37
N ALA A 381 -18.49 -12.52 -22.24
CA ALA A 381 -17.06 -12.48 -21.99
C ALA A 381 -16.66 -11.58 -20.78
N PRO A 382 -15.70 -12.00 -19.94
CA PRO A 382 -15.42 -11.34 -18.65
C PRO A 382 -14.93 -9.89 -18.79
N TRP A 383 -14.20 -9.55 -19.86
CA TRP A 383 -13.74 -8.18 -20.11
C TRP A 383 -14.88 -7.20 -20.44
N LYS A 384 -16.02 -7.69 -20.94
CA LYS A 384 -17.20 -6.89 -21.32
C LYS A 384 -18.00 -6.41 -20.11
N LYS A 385 -17.82 -7.04 -18.95
CA LYS A 385 -18.58 -6.79 -17.71
C LYS A 385 -18.08 -5.57 -16.92
N SER A 386 -16.94 -4.99 -17.30
CA SER A 386 -16.31 -3.84 -16.62
C SER A 386 -16.73 -2.45 -17.12
N SER A 387 -17.42 -2.34 -18.26
CA SER A 387 -17.62 -1.05 -18.96
C SER A 387 -18.98 -0.36 -18.73
N GLU A 388 -19.80 -0.85 -17.79
CA GLU A 388 -21.07 -0.18 -17.42
C GLU A 388 -20.90 0.61 -16.12
N SER A 389 -21.04 1.94 -16.18
CA SER A 389 -21.06 2.84 -15.00
C SER A 389 -22.14 2.45 -13.99
N GLY A 390 -21.95 2.83 -12.73
CA GLY A 390 -22.98 2.72 -11.70
C GLY A 390 -24.24 3.53 -12.03
N ILE A 391 -24.13 4.69 -12.71
CA ILE A 391 -25.27 5.44 -13.26
C ILE A 391 -26.04 4.59 -14.29
N ARG A 392 -25.36 3.91 -15.23
CA ARG A 392 -26.05 3.05 -16.22
C ARG A 392 -26.74 1.87 -15.54
N LYS A 393 -26.10 1.22 -14.57
CA LYS A 393 -26.69 0.17 -13.73
C LYS A 393 -27.90 0.66 -12.93
N PHE A 394 -27.81 1.87 -12.38
CA PHE A 394 -28.89 2.53 -11.65
C PHE A 394 -30.10 2.81 -12.55
N PHE A 395 -29.91 3.48 -13.68
CA PHE A 395 -31.01 3.76 -14.63
C PHE A 395 -31.59 2.46 -15.22
N ARG A 396 -30.76 1.47 -15.57
CA ARG A 396 -31.24 0.14 -15.99
C ARG A 396 -32.17 -0.46 -14.93
N ARG A 397 -31.75 -0.49 -13.67
CA ARG A 397 -32.56 -1.02 -12.56
C ARG A 397 -33.85 -0.22 -12.35
N LEU A 398 -33.79 1.11 -12.40
CA LEU A 398 -34.94 1.99 -12.17
C LEU A 398 -36.06 1.76 -13.20
N PHE A 399 -35.71 1.52 -14.46
CA PHE A 399 -36.68 1.33 -15.54
C PHE A 399 -36.97 -0.14 -15.90
N SER A 400 -36.13 -1.11 -15.50
CA SER A 400 -36.47 -2.54 -15.65
C SER A 400 -37.61 -2.98 -14.71
N ASP A 401 -37.77 -2.35 -13.55
CA ASP A 401 -38.91 -2.63 -12.64
C ASP A 401 -40.27 -2.12 -13.20
N THR A 402 -40.30 -1.36 -14.32
CA THR A 402 -41.56 -0.85 -14.90
C THR A 402 -42.17 -1.75 -15.98
N SER A 403 -41.44 -2.73 -16.54
CA SER A 403 -41.97 -3.64 -17.57
C SER A 403 -42.77 -4.82 -17.03
N ASP A 404 -42.58 -5.20 -15.77
CA ASP A 404 -43.29 -6.30 -15.10
C ASP A 404 -44.29 -5.77 -14.07
N THR A 405 -45.59 -6.02 -14.28
CA THR A 405 -46.66 -5.43 -13.47
C THR A 405 -46.84 -6.11 -12.11
N SER A 406 -45.89 -5.94 -11.17
CA SER A 406 -46.01 -6.46 -9.81
C SER A 406 -45.48 -5.51 -8.72
N LYS A 407 -46.37 -4.64 -8.23
CA LYS A 407 -46.08 -3.61 -7.20
C LYS A 407 -45.40 -4.21 -5.96
N ARG A 408 -44.15 -3.83 -5.71
CA ARG A 408 -43.46 -3.97 -4.41
C ARG A 408 -42.87 -2.63 -4.01
N SER A 409 -42.93 -2.30 -2.72
CA SER A 409 -42.66 -0.96 -2.21
C SER A 409 -41.17 -0.66 -2.02
N LEU A 410 -40.79 0.60 -2.25
CA LEU A 410 -39.46 1.18 -2.01
C LEU A 410 -39.14 1.28 -0.50
N ALA A 411 -39.00 0.12 0.18
CA ALA A 411 -38.87 0.05 1.64
C ALA A 411 -37.61 -0.70 2.13
N THR A 412 -36.76 -1.20 1.23
CA THR A 412 -35.72 -2.19 1.57
C THR A 412 -34.27 -1.69 1.50
N LEU A 413 -34.01 -0.53 0.89
CA LEU A 413 -32.64 -0.04 0.65
C LEU A 413 -31.97 0.59 1.89
N SER A 414 -32.74 1.21 2.79
CA SER A 414 -32.21 1.91 3.99
C SER A 414 -31.57 1.01 5.06
N LYS A 415 -31.48 -0.31 4.84
CA LYS A 415 -30.95 -1.28 5.82
C LYS A 415 -29.51 -1.75 5.58
N MET A 416 -28.90 -1.49 4.42
CA MET A 416 -27.51 -1.87 4.16
C MET A 416 -26.48 -0.81 4.56
N ALA A 417 -26.92 0.43 4.85
CA ALA A 417 -26.03 1.54 5.23
C ALA A 417 -25.64 1.58 6.72
N LEU A 418 -26.17 0.69 7.57
CA LEU A 418 -26.04 0.78 9.05
C LEU A 418 -25.26 -0.38 9.69
N SER A 419 -24.68 -1.30 8.91
CA SER A 419 -23.86 -2.41 9.43
C SER A 419 -22.36 -2.13 9.43
N ALA A 420 -21.95 -0.86 9.37
CA ALA A 420 -20.56 -0.42 9.23
C ALA A 420 -20.15 0.61 10.31
N THR A 421 -20.54 0.38 11.56
CA THR A 421 -20.08 1.17 12.72
C THR A 421 -19.21 0.32 13.65
N PRO A 422 -17.94 0.69 13.92
CA PRO A 422 -17.14 0.01 14.93
C PRO A 422 -17.73 0.25 16.33
N GLY A 423 -17.75 -0.79 17.17
CA GLY A 423 -18.42 -0.74 18.47
C GLY A 423 -17.75 0.23 19.45
N SER A 424 -18.51 1.20 19.96
CA SER A 424 -18.13 1.98 21.13
C SER A 424 -18.13 1.08 22.37
N MET A 425 -16.98 0.95 23.04
CA MET A 425 -16.90 0.27 24.33
C MET A 425 -17.25 1.24 25.45
N GLU A 426 -18.28 0.91 26.23
CA GLU A 426 -18.58 1.60 27.49
C GLU A 426 -17.43 1.38 28.48
N ALA A 427 -16.85 2.47 28.99
CA ALA A 427 -16.01 2.47 30.18
C ALA A 427 -16.87 2.80 31.41
N LYS A 428 -16.59 2.15 32.55
CA LYS A 428 -17.33 2.26 33.80
C LYS A 428 -16.39 2.17 35.01
#